data_AF-A0A8J5CHP1-F1
#
_entry.id   AF-A0A8J5CHP1-F1
#
_cell.length_a   1.000
_cell.length_b   1.000
_cell.length_c   1.000
_cell.angle_alpha   90.00
_cell.angle_beta   90.00
_cell.angle_gamma   90.00
#
_symmetry.space_group_name_H-M   'P 1'
#
loop_
_entity.id
_entity.type
_entity.pdbx_description
1 polymer ?
#
loop_
_entity_poly.entity_id
_entity_poly.type
_entity_poly.pdbx_seq_one_letter_code
_entity_poly.pdbx_strand_id
1 'polypeptide(L)'
;MIEENGPSSSFTHVHQRQRLLQSNVEQELNNVSNNSNKESSAGGGEVGKQGSQRKRGRPPGSRNRPKPPVVITRDSGHLVRVHVMEVAAGHDVVESVADFARRRQVGLGMISGRGTVSAVNVRGPDGAVLPRRGLFEVVSLSGSVLPPLSPPATSWLTVYLVGAQGQVVGGSVVGPMVAAVPVMIIATSFGKAAYEKLPLIPEESKHPVAGVVAGASSATAAIGGRRK
;
A
#
# COMPACT_ATOMS: atom_id res chain seq x y z
N MET A 1 -50.05 -4.87 -27.61
CA MET A 1 -49.21 -4.01 -26.76
C MET A 1 -48.44 -4.90 -25.80
N ILE A 2 -47.20 -5.24 -26.14
CA ILE A 2 -46.26 -5.90 -25.23
C ILE A 2 -44.92 -5.24 -25.54
N GLU A 3 -44.44 -4.37 -24.65
CA GLU A 3 -43.07 -3.86 -24.68
C GLU A 3 -42.23 -4.68 -23.69
N GLU A 4 -41.18 -5.32 -24.21
CA GLU A 4 -40.12 -5.92 -23.41
C GLU A 4 -39.19 -4.82 -22.87
N ASN A 5 -39.05 -4.74 -21.55
CA ASN A 5 -38.02 -3.92 -20.89
C ASN A 5 -36.72 -4.72 -20.78
N GLY A 6 -35.75 -4.41 -21.65
CA GLY A 6 -34.37 -4.92 -21.55
C GLY A 6 -33.58 -4.29 -20.40
N PRO A 7 -32.52 -4.95 -19.89
CA PRO A 7 -31.76 -4.47 -18.75
C PRO A 7 -30.95 -3.21 -19.08
N SER A 8 -31.01 -2.24 -18.16
CA SER A 8 -30.35 -0.93 -18.25
C SER A 8 -28.84 -1.04 -18.48
N SER A 9 -28.39 -0.34 -19.52
CA SER A 9 -27.02 -0.26 -20.06
C SER A 9 -25.94 0.19 -19.03
N SER A 10 -26.35 0.77 -17.89
CA SER A 10 -25.40 1.22 -16.85
C SER A 10 -24.80 0.06 -16.03
N PHE A 11 -25.51 -1.07 -15.90
CA PHE A 11 -25.07 -2.19 -15.06
C PHE A 11 -23.94 -3.01 -15.69
N THR A 12 -23.93 -3.15 -17.01
CA THR A 12 -22.89 -3.89 -17.74
C THR A 12 -21.57 -3.10 -17.79
N HIS A 13 -21.65 -1.78 -17.85
CA HIS A 13 -20.47 -0.92 -18.00
C HIS A 13 -19.60 -0.86 -16.73
N VAL A 14 -20.22 -0.81 -15.54
CA VAL A 14 -19.49 -0.86 -14.26
C VAL A 14 -18.82 -2.22 -14.08
N HIS A 15 -19.51 -3.31 -14.41
CA HIS A 15 -18.99 -4.66 -14.28
C HIS A 15 -17.82 -4.94 -15.24
N GLN A 16 -17.90 -4.42 -16.48
CA GLN A 16 -16.82 -4.51 -17.45
C GLN A 16 -15.59 -3.69 -17.02
N ARG A 17 -15.78 -2.47 -16.53
CA ARG A 17 -14.68 -1.64 -16.02
C ARG A 17 -13.99 -2.26 -14.80
N GLN A 18 -14.75 -2.90 -13.92
CA GLN A 18 -14.20 -3.58 -12.75
C GLN A 18 -13.38 -4.83 -13.12
N ARG A 19 -13.80 -5.56 -14.17
CA ARG A 19 -13.04 -6.69 -14.73
C ARG A 19 -11.72 -6.23 -15.36
N LEU A 20 -11.73 -5.06 -16.03
CA LEU A 20 -10.52 -4.46 -16.60
C LEU A 20 -9.53 -3.96 -15.53
N LEU A 21 -10.02 -3.45 -14.41
CA LEU A 21 -9.14 -3.08 -13.29
C LEU A 21 -8.51 -4.32 -12.63
N GLN A 22 -9.26 -5.41 -12.49
CA GLN A 22 -8.72 -6.68 -11.99
C GLN A 22 -7.65 -7.24 -12.93
N SER A 23 -7.90 -7.22 -14.25
CA SER A 23 -6.90 -7.68 -15.24
C SER A 23 -5.66 -6.79 -15.28
N ASN A 24 -5.80 -5.48 -15.08
CA ASN A 24 -4.65 -4.56 -15.04
C ASN A 24 -3.79 -4.79 -13.78
N VAL A 25 -4.39 -5.07 -12.62
CA VAL A 25 -3.66 -5.44 -11.41
C VAL A 25 -2.95 -6.80 -11.59
N GLU A 26 -3.60 -7.78 -12.21
CA GLU A 26 -2.97 -9.08 -12.53
C GLU A 26 -1.81 -8.95 -13.53
N GLN A 27 -1.93 -8.04 -14.51
CA GLN A 27 -0.86 -7.75 -15.47
C GLN A 27 0.34 -7.05 -14.81
N GLU A 28 0.11 -6.12 -13.88
CA GLU A 28 1.18 -5.48 -13.09
C GLU A 28 1.93 -6.50 -12.22
N LEU A 29 1.22 -7.45 -11.59
CA LEU A 29 1.86 -8.53 -10.80
C LEU A 29 2.74 -9.45 -11.67
N ASN A 30 2.31 -9.74 -12.90
CA ASN A 30 3.09 -10.52 -13.86
C ASN A 30 4.30 -9.74 -14.40
N ASN A 31 4.20 -8.42 -14.54
CA ASN A 31 5.28 -7.59 -15.06
C ASN A 31 6.45 -7.47 -14.07
N VAL A 32 6.16 -7.43 -12.75
CA VAL A 32 7.18 -7.48 -11.69
C VAL A 32 7.93 -8.82 -11.68
N SER A 33 7.25 -9.93 -11.99
CA SER A 33 7.89 -11.26 -12.06
C SER A 33 8.78 -11.43 -13.31
N ASN A 34 8.39 -10.82 -14.44
CA ASN A 34 9.07 -10.99 -15.73
C ASN A 34 10.34 -10.16 -15.92
N ASN A 35 10.59 -9.16 -15.07
CA ASN A 35 11.76 -8.27 -15.21
C ASN A 35 13.06 -8.86 -14.63
N SER A 36 13.06 -10.13 -14.23
CA SER A 36 14.22 -10.81 -13.63
C SER A 36 15.09 -11.59 -14.64
N ASN A 37 14.72 -11.68 -15.92
CA ASN A 37 15.38 -12.59 -16.88
C ASN A 37 15.62 -12.00 -18.30
N LYS A 38 16.26 -10.84 -18.43
CA LYS A 38 16.83 -10.43 -19.72
C LYS A 38 18.20 -9.77 -19.57
N GLU A 39 19.26 -10.57 -19.70
CA GLU A 39 20.54 -10.06 -20.17
C GLU A 39 21.20 -11.03 -21.17
N SER A 40 21.24 -10.55 -22.42
CA SER A 40 22.22 -10.79 -23.49
C SER A 40 22.58 -12.22 -23.92
N SER A 41 22.29 -12.53 -25.20
CA SER A 41 23.32 -13.10 -26.08
C SER A 41 23.02 -12.75 -27.53
N ALA A 42 23.94 -12.03 -28.16
CA ALA A 42 23.91 -11.65 -29.57
C ALA A 42 25.05 -12.36 -30.32
N GLY A 43 24.76 -12.79 -31.55
CA GLY A 43 25.67 -12.70 -32.69
C GLY A 43 26.62 -13.88 -32.98
N GLY A 44 26.20 -14.76 -33.89
CA GLY A 44 26.70 -14.89 -35.28
C GLY A 44 28.17 -15.29 -35.58
N GLY A 45 28.31 -16.23 -36.53
CA GLY A 45 29.39 -16.23 -37.53
C GLY A 45 30.28 -17.48 -37.59
N GLU A 46 30.02 -18.36 -38.58
CA GLU A 46 30.82 -19.52 -38.96
C GLU A 46 31.71 -19.17 -40.17
N VAL A 47 32.97 -19.66 -40.21
CA VAL A 47 33.78 -20.12 -41.38
C VAL A 47 35.28 -20.03 -41.05
N GLY A 48 36.01 -21.13 -41.23
CA GLY A 48 37.49 -21.12 -41.26
C GLY A 48 38.16 -22.48 -41.11
N LYS A 49 38.56 -23.09 -42.23
CA LYS A 49 39.35 -24.34 -42.33
C LYS A 49 40.83 -24.13 -41.95
N GLN A 50 41.36 -25.12 -41.22
CA GLN A 50 42.71 -25.72 -41.24
C GLN A 50 43.97 -24.83 -41.26
N GLY A 51 44.80 -24.97 -40.22
CA GLY A 51 46.21 -24.58 -40.18
C GLY A 51 46.89 -24.97 -38.87
N SER A 52 48.05 -25.62 -38.96
CA SER A 52 48.76 -26.36 -37.90
C SER A 52 49.53 -25.51 -36.86
N GLN A 53 49.74 -26.12 -35.67
CA GLN A 53 50.92 -26.05 -34.79
C GLN A 53 50.92 -25.21 -33.48
N ARG A 54 51.32 -25.94 -32.42
CA ARG A 54 51.96 -25.60 -31.12
C ARG A 54 51.13 -25.13 -29.92
N LYS A 55 50.94 -26.10 -29.01
CA LYS A 55 51.24 -26.09 -27.56
C LYS A 55 51.19 -24.72 -26.85
N ARG A 56 50.00 -24.15 -26.69
CA ARG A 56 49.67 -23.33 -25.51
C ARG A 56 48.26 -23.68 -25.05
N GLY A 57 48.21 -24.39 -23.92
CA GLY A 57 46.98 -24.77 -23.25
C GLY A 57 47.34 -25.15 -21.82
N ARG A 58 46.62 -24.53 -20.88
CA ARG A 58 46.61 -24.73 -19.44
C ARG A 58 46.79 -26.22 -19.07
N PRO A 59 47.52 -26.57 -18.00
CA PRO A 59 47.90 -27.95 -17.67
C PRO A 59 46.77 -28.97 -17.86
N PRO A 60 47.06 -30.18 -18.38
CA PRO A 60 46.05 -31.23 -18.55
C PRO A 60 45.45 -31.54 -17.17
N GLY A 61 44.14 -31.35 -17.04
CA GLY A 61 43.44 -31.42 -15.74
C GLY A 61 42.81 -30.10 -15.30
N SER A 62 43.15 -28.98 -15.96
CA SER A 62 42.45 -27.72 -15.77
C SER A 62 41.10 -27.69 -16.52
N ARG A 63 40.28 -28.73 -16.31
CA ARG A 63 38.85 -28.68 -16.61
C ARG A 63 38.37 -27.35 -16.07
N ASN A 64 37.84 -26.52 -16.96
CA ASN A 64 36.94 -25.46 -16.59
C ASN A 64 35.84 -26.17 -15.78
N ARG A 65 36.05 -26.33 -14.46
CA ARG A 65 34.94 -26.63 -13.57
C ARG A 65 34.02 -25.46 -13.87
N PRO A 66 32.84 -25.69 -14.47
CA PRO A 66 31.89 -24.61 -14.64
C PRO A 66 31.85 -23.93 -13.28
N LYS A 67 32.15 -22.64 -13.24
CA LYS A 67 32.12 -21.88 -11.97
C LYS A 67 30.81 -22.33 -11.32
N PRO A 68 30.84 -22.87 -10.09
CA PRO A 68 29.61 -23.32 -9.46
C PRO A 68 28.64 -22.17 -9.64
N PRO A 69 27.43 -22.43 -10.19
CA PRO A 69 26.49 -21.35 -10.44
C PRO A 69 26.45 -20.54 -9.17
N VAL A 70 26.66 -19.22 -9.28
CA VAL A 70 26.48 -18.34 -8.14
C VAL A 70 24.99 -18.39 -7.88
N VAL A 71 24.56 -19.38 -7.10
CA VAL A 71 23.21 -19.43 -6.61
C VAL A 71 23.17 -18.27 -5.64
N ILE A 72 22.57 -17.18 -6.08
CA ILE A 72 22.18 -16.09 -5.19
C ILE A 72 21.04 -16.68 -4.34
N THR A 73 21.37 -17.59 -3.41
CA THR A 73 20.50 -18.03 -2.31
C THR A 73 20.47 -16.99 -1.20
N ARG A 74 21.13 -15.84 -1.39
CA ARG A 74 20.96 -14.69 -0.53
C ARG A 74 19.57 -14.14 -0.80
N ASP A 75 18.63 -14.63 -0.01
CA ASP A 75 17.42 -13.92 0.39
C ASP A 75 17.86 -12.54 0.89
N SER A 76 18.11 -11.64 -0.05
CA SER A 76 18.61 -10.30 0.26
C SER A 76 17.49 -9.62 1.03
N GLY A 77 17.82 -8.91 2.12
CA GLY A 77 16.84 -8.24 3.00
C GLY A 77 15.96 -7.17 2.34
N HIS A 78 15.98 -7.13 1.01
CA HIS A 78 15.29 -6.22 0.09
C HIS A 78 14.23 -6.95 -0.75
N LEU A 79 14.07 -8.27 -0.62
CA LEU A 79 13.07 -9.02 -1.36
C LEU A 79 11.66 -8.70 -0.88
N VAL A 80 10.83 -8.25 -1.82
CA VAL A 80 9.39 -8.08 -1.61
C VAL A 80 8.75 -9.46 -1.59
N ARG A 81 7.91 -9.75 -0.59
CA ARG A 81 7.18 -11.02 -0.50
C ARG A 81 5.68 -10.78 -0.59
N VAL A 82 4.97 -11.61 -1.33
CA VAL A 82 3.51 -11.62 -1.35
C VAL A 82 3.00 -12.46 -0.19
N HIS A 83 2.02 -11.94 0.54
CA HIS A 83 1.31 -12.60 1.62
C HIS A 83 -0.17 -12.69 1.27
N VAL A 84 -0.75 -13.86 1.52
CA VAL A 84 -2.19 -14.04 1.62
C VAL A 84 -2.51 -14.19 3.10
N MET A 85 -3.25 -13.25 3.64
CA MET A 85 -3.57 -13.16 5.07
C MET A 85 -5.07 -13.35 5.25
N GLU A 86 -5.45 -14.24 6.15
CA GLU A 86 -6.83 -14.44 6.56
C GLU A 86 -7.05 -13.79 7.92
N VAL A 87 -8.07 -12.93 8.02
CA VAL A 87 -8.54 -12.37 9.29
C VAL A 87 -9.86 -13.04 9.64
N ALA A 88 -9.90 -13.75 10.76
CA ALA A 88 -11.08 -14.48 11.21
C ALA A 88 -12.26 -13.54 11.55
N ALA A 89 -13.47 -14.08 11.49
CA ALA A 89 -14.67 -13.35 11.92
C ALA A 89 -14.53 -12.84 13.37
N GLY A 90 -15.13 -11.68 13.64
CA GLY A 90 -15.11 -11.00 14.93
C GLY A 90 -13.82 -10.22 15.22
N HIS A 91 -12.78 -10.33 14.39
CA HIS A 91 -11.51 -9.64 14.60
C HIS A 91 -11.44 -8.31 13.84
N ASP A 92 -10.67 -7.37 14.37
CA ASP A 92 -10.35 -6.13 13.67
C ASP A 92 -9.28 -6.39 12.60
N VAL A 93 -9.64 -6.11 11.35
CA VAL A 93 -8.74 -6.23 10.20
C VAL A 93 -7.56 -5.27 10.30
N VAL A 94 -7.78 -4.04 10.76
CA VAL A 94 -6.72 -3.02 10.86
C VAL A 94 -5.67 -3.46 11.88
N GLU A 95 -6.12 -3.84 13.08
CA GLU A 95 -5.26 -4.34 14.15
C GLU A 95 -4.53 -5.63 13.74
N SER A 96 -5.24 -6.59 13.13
CA SER A 96 -4.64 -7.87 12.71
C SER A 96 -3.48 -7.70 11.72
N VAL A 97 -3.64 -6.80 10.75
CA VAL A 97 -2.60 -6.48 9.76
C VAL A 97 -1.46 -5.69 10.39
N ALA A 98 -1.76 -4.73 11.27
CA ALA A 98 -0.76 -3.97 12.01
C ALA A 98 0.10 -4.88 12.91
N ASP A 99 -0.53 -5.83 13.59
CA ASP A 99 0.13 -6.82 14.44
C ASP A 99 1.00 -7.78 13.66
N PHE A 100 0.59 -8.17 12.45
CA PHE A 100 1.44 -8.94 11.55
C PHE A 100 2.70 -8.16 11.16
N ALA A 101 2.55 -6.90 10.73
CA ALA A 101 3.66 -6.03 10.36
C ALA A 101 4.64 -5.84 11.54
N ARG A 102 4.09 -5.57 12.74
CA ARG A 102 4.88 -5.39 13.98
C ARG A 102 5.61 -6.66 14.39
N ARG A 103 4.95 -7.82 14.39
CA ARG A 103 5.60 -9.10 14.77
C ARG A 103 6.73 -9.50 13.84
N ARG A 104 6.61 -9.18 12.55
CA ARG A 104 7.63 -9.52 11.54
C ARG A 104 8.64 -8.41 11.29
N GLN A 105 8.47 -7.22 11.89
CA GLN A 105 9.30 -6.05 11.65
C GLN A 105 9.40 -5.69 10.15
N VAL A 106 8.26 -5.74 9.46
CA VAL A 106 8.16 -5.42 8.02
C VAL A 106 7.17 -4.30 7.76
N GLY A 107 7.35 -3.58 6.66
CA GLY A 107 6.27 -2.78 6.07
C GLY A 107 5.36 -3.64 5.21
N LEU A 108 4.09 -3.25 5.06
CA LEU A 108 3.11 -3.91 4.20
C LEU A 108 2.50 -2.91 3.21
N GLY A 109 2.34 -3.33 1.95
CA GLY A 109 1.50 -2.69 0.95
C GLY A 109 0.32 -3.59 0.61
N MET A 110 -0.90 -3.18 0.94
CA MET A 110 -2.10 -3.96 0.67
C MET A 110 -2.54 -3.74 -0.78
N ILE A 111 -2.62 -4.84 -1.53
CA ILE A 111 -3.01 -4.83 -2.94
C ILE A 111 -4.53 -4.97 -3.06
N SER A 112 -5.10 -5.92 -2.33
CA SER A 112 -6.52 -6.21 -2.38
C SER A 112 -7.01 -6.89 -1.09
N GLY A 113 -8.33 -6.93 -0.93
CA GLY A 113 -8.98 -7.70 0.11
C GLY A 113 -10.42 -8.01 -0.27
N ARG A 114 -10.93 -9.15 0.20
CA ARG A 114 -12.30 -9.62 -0.01
C ARG A 114 -12.84 -10.25 1.27
N GLY A 115 -14.15 -10.15 1.45
CA GLY A 115 -14.87 -10.68 2.59
C GLY A 115 -16.03 -9.77 2.97
N THR A 116 -16.61 -9.99 4.13
CA THR A 116 -17.71 -9.17 4.65
C THR A 116 -17.32 -8.60 5.99
N VAL A 117 -17.62 -7.32 6.22
CA VAL A 117 -17.41 -6.61 7.49
C VAL A 117 -18.74 -6.25 8.11
N SER A 118 -18.80 -6.26 9.44
CA SER A 118 -20.01 -5.95 10.22
C SER A 118 -20.04 -4.50 10.75
N ALA A 119 -18.86 -3.91 10.92
CA ALA A 119 -18.68 -2.56 11.42
C ALA A 119 -17.39 -1.95 10.89
N VAL A 120 -17.49 -0.71 10.42
CA VAL A 120 -16.32 0.11 10.02
C VAL A 120 -16.66 1.58 10.26
N ASN A 121 -15.67 2.43 10.47
CA ASN A 121 -15.87 3.87 10.35
C ASN A 121 -15.07 4.38 9.16
N VAL A 122 -15.73 5.14 8.29
CA VAL A 122 -15.13 5.59 7.03
C VAL A 122 -15.12 7.11 7.04
N ARG A 123 -13.95 7.69 6.75
CA ARG A 123 -13.79 9.11 6.48
C ARG A 123 -14.16 9.38 5.03
N GLY A 124 -15.22 10.18 4.83
CA GLY A 124 -15.69 10.64 3.53
C GLY A 124 -14.82 11.76 2.94
N PRO A 125 -15.13 12.20 1.71
CA PRO A 125 -14.41 13.28 1.03
C PRO A 125 -14.55 14.65 1.73
N ASP A 126 -15.61 14.84 2.52
CA ASP A 126 -15.85 16.01 3.37
C ASP A 126 -15.02 15.98 4.68
N GLY A 127 -14.24 14.92 4.90
CA GLY A 127 -13.45 14.71 6.10
C GLY A 127 -14.26 14.18 7.30
N ALA A 128 -15.58 14.09 7.18
CA ALA A 128 -16.45 13.58 8.22
C ALA A 128 -16.25 12.06 8.38
N VAL A 129 -16.18 11.59 9.63
CA VAL A 129 -16.07 10.17 9.95
C VAL A 129 -17.46 9.63 10.21
N LEU A 130 -17.95 8.76 9.31
CA LEU A 130 -19.27 8.16 9.43
C LEU A 130 -19.14 6.68 9.85
N PRO A 131 -19.70 6.28 11.01
CA PRO A 131 -19.79 4.88 11.36
C PRO A 131 -20.78 4.17 10.44
N ARG A 132 -20.38 3.00 9.93
CA ARG A 132 -21.22 2.08 9.16
C ARG A 132 -21.35 0.78 9.93
N ARG A 133 -22.59 0.31 10.08
CA ARG A 133 -22.94 -0.91 10.82
C ARG A 133 -23.90 -1.72 9.97
N GLY A 134 -23.75 -3.04 10.00
CA GLY A 134 -24.45 -3.97 9.10
C GLY A 134 -23.47 -4.79 8.28
N LEU A 135 -23.99 -5.68 7.44
CA LEU A 135 -23.15 -6.52 6.59
C LEU A 135 -22.78 -5.78 5.32
N PHE A 136 -21.48 -5.58 5.12
CA PHE A 136 -20.94 -4.93 3.93
C PHE A 136 -19.89 -5.81 3.28
N GLU A 137 -20.06 -6.10 1.99
CA GLU A 137 -19.08 -6.80 1.18
C GLU A 137 -17.92 -5.86 0.84
N VAL A 138 -16.70 -6.33 1.09
CA VAL A 138 -15.47 -5.65 0.69
C VAL A 138 -15.25 -5.87 -0.80
N VAL A 139 -15.44 -4.80 -1.56
CA VAL A 139 -15.25 -4.80 -3.01
C VAL A 139 -13.81 -4.43 -3.38
N SER A 140 -13.22 -3.51 -2.62
CA SER A 140 -11.83 -3.11 -2.78
C SER A 140 -11.23 -2.70 -1.43
N LEU A 141 -9.95 -3.04 -1.25
CA LEU A 141 -9.17 -2.73 -0.07
C LEU A 141 -7.74 -2.42 -0.51
N SER A 142 -7.22 -1.25 -0.14
CA SER A 142 -5.83 -0.87 -0.43
C SER A 142 -5.29 -0.02 0.71
N GLY A 143 -3.99 -0.08 0.95
CA GLY A 143 -3.41 0.59 2.08
C GLY A 143 -1.93 0.28 2.26
N SER A 144 -1.36 0.86 3.30
CA SER A 144 -0.02 0.55 3.74
C SER A 144 0.08 0.57 5.25
N VAL A 145 0.92 -0.32 5.77
CA VAL A 145 1.31 -0.34 7.19
C VAL A 145 2.81 -0.20 7.24
N LEU A 146 3.31 0.80 7.95
CA LEU A 146 4.73 1.01 8.11
C LEU A 146 5.22 0.47 9.46
N PRO A 147 6.51 0.12 9.60
CA PRO A 147 7.06 -0.37 10.85
C PRO A 147 6.92 0.63 12.00
N PRO A 148 7.04 0.17 13.27
CA PRO A 148 6.81 0.99 14.45
C PRO A 148 7.63 2.28 14.59
N LEU A 149 8.74 2.43 13.83
CA LEU A 149 9.57 3.64 13.82
C LEU A 149 8.98 4.77 12.97
N SER A 150 7.95 4.49 12.15
CA SER A 150 7.22 5.51 11.41
C SER A 150 6.21 6.22 12.32
N PRO A 151 5.89 7.50 12.05
CA PRO A 151 4.81 8.18 12.76
C PRO A 151 3.50 7.38 12.67
N PRO A 152 2.70 7.27 13.76
CA PRO A 152 1.45 6.52 13.74
C PRO A 152 0.47 6.92 12.64
N ALA A 153 0.55 8.17 12.18
CA ALA A 153 -0.30 8.74 11.13
C ALA A 153 0.09 8.34 9.70
N THR A 154 1.18 7.58 9.48
CA THR A 154 1.63 7.24 8.13
C THR A 154 1.01 5.96 7.57
N SER A 155 0.53 5.07 8.44
CA SER A 155 -0.23 3.90 8.00
C SER A 155 -1.65 4.32 7.60
N TRP A 156 -2.16 3.77 6.51
CA TRP A 156 -3.49 4.12 6.00
C TRP A 156 -4.14 2.92 5.33
N LEU A 157 -5.46 2.92 5.33
CA LEU A 157 -6.29 1.92 4.69
C LEU A 157 -7.49 2.62 4.06
N THR A 158 -7.78 2.28 2.82
CA THR A 158 -8.95 2.74 2.07
C THR A 158 -9.76 1.54 1.64
N VAL A 159 -11.07 1.66 1.78
CA VAL A 159 -12.02 0.58 1.49
C VAL A 159 -13.15 1.09 0.61
N TYR A 160 -13.68 0.20 -0.24
CA TYR A 160 -14.97 0.35 -0.89
C TYR A 160 -15.85 -0.85 -0.56
N LEU A 161 -17.04 -0.56 -0.10
CA LEU A 161 -17.99 -1.49 0.52
C LEU A 161 -19.33 -1.42 -0.19
N VAL A 162 -19.98 -2.58 -0.35
CA VAL A 162 -21.37 -2.68 -0.82
C VAL A 162 -22.23 -3.25 0.28
N GLY A 163 -23.31 -2.56 0.65
CA GLY A 163 -24.30 -3.07 1.59
C GLY A 163 -25.42 -3.86 0.90
N ALA A 164 -26.23 -4.54 1.70
CA ALA A 164 -27.31 -5.40 1.20
C ALA A 164 -28.37 -4.68 0.33
N GLN A 165 -28.50 -3.35 0.46
CA GLN A 165 -29.43 -2.54 -0.33
C GLN A 165 -28.76 -1.95 -1.60
N GLY A 166 -27.56 -2.43 -1.97
CA GLY A 166 -26.83 -1.97 -3.16
C GLY A 166 -26.14 -0.61 -2.98
N GLN A 167 -26.16 -0.05 -1.77
CA GLN A 167 -25.45 1.18 -1.45
C GLN A 167 -23.93 0.94 -1.44
N VAL A 168 -23.18 1.86 -2.05
CA VAL A 168 -21.71 1.86 -2.04
C VAL A 168 -21.24 2.88 -1.01
N VAL A 169 -20.32 2.46 -0.13
CA VAL A 169 -19.63 3.35 0.80
C VAL A 169 -18.14 3.17 0.61
N GLY A 170 -17.37 4.26 0.52
CA GLY A 170 -15.92 4.17 0.45
C GLY A 170 -15.20 5.37 1.02
N GLY A 171 -13.92 5.17 1.31
CA GLY A 171 -13.05 6.18 1.92
C GLY A 171 -12.00 5.56 2.83
N SER A 172 -11.32 6.41 3.59
CA SER A 172 -10.27 5.97 4.52
C SER A 172 -10.87 5.36 5.78
N VAL A 173 -10.39 4.19 6.17
CA VAL A 173 -10.80 3.50 7.39
C VAL A 173 -10.24 4.24 8.60
N VAL A 174 -11.10 4.50 9.59
CA VAL A 174 -10.72 5.15 10.85
C VAL A 174 -11.10 4.25 12.02
N GLY A 175 -10.10 3.81 12.76
CA GLY A 175 -10.30 2.86 13.86
C GLY A 175 -10.65 1.46 13.34
N PRO A 176 -11.46 0.69 14.08
CA PRO A 176 -11.62 -0.74 13.82
C PRO A 176 -12.49 -1.03 12.59
N MET A 177 -12.11 -2.08 11.86
CA MET A 177 -12.89 -2.69 10.78
C MET A 177 -13.14 -4.16 11.12
N VAL A 178 -14.32 -4.48 11.64
CA VAL A 178 -14.65 -5.80 12.20
C VAL A 178 -15.10 -6.75 11.10
N ALA A 179 -14.40 -7.88 10.96
CA ALA A 179 -14.77 -8.95 10.05
C ALA A 179 -16.08 -9.64 10.48
N ALA A 180 -17.06 -9.74 9.59
CA ALA A 180 -18.28 -10.54 9.80
C ALA A 180 -18.06 -12.01 9.45
N VAL A 181 -17.27 -12.23 8.40
CA VAL A 181 -16.78 -13.53 7.91
C VAL A 181 -15.28 -13.39 7.67
N PRO A 182 -14.52 -14.50 7.47
CA PRO A 182 -13.11 -14.39 7.16
C PRO A 182 -12.82 -13.40 6.02
N VAL A 183 -11.93 -12.43 6.27
CA VAL A 183 -11.49 -11.45 5.28
C VAL A 183 -10.12 -11.88 4.78
N MET A 184 -10.05 -12.17 3.48
CA MET A 184 -8.81 -12.51 2.78
C MET A 184 -8.15 -11.25 2.27
N ILE A 185 -6.86 -11.09 2.53
CA ILE A 185 -6.06 -9.91 2.17
C ILE A 185 -4.84 -10.36 1.41
N ILE A 186 -4.57 -9.72 0.28
CA ILE A 186 -3.33 -9.90 -0.47
C ILE A 186 -2.47 -8.65 -0.25
N ALA A 187 -1.27 -8.84 0.28
CA ALA A 187 -0.35 -7.75 0.59
C ALA A 187 1.08 -8.11 0.20
N THR A 188 1.90 -7.10 -0.05
CA THR A 188 3.35 -7.24 -0.21
C THR A 188 4.06 -6.78 1.05
N SER A 189 5.05 -7.51 1.52
CA SER A 189 5.93 -7.07 2.61
C SER A 189 7.27 -6.61 2.09
N PHE A 190 7.82 -5.58 2.70
CA PHE A 190 9.16 -5.07 2.42
C PHE A 190 9.94 -4.88 3.74
N GLY A 191 11.18 -5.39 3.78
CA GLY A 191 12.00 -5.40 5.00
C GLY A 191 12.58 -4.04 5.38
N LYS A 192 12.88 -3.19 4.40
CA LYS A 192 13.45 -1.84 4.62
C LYS A 192 12.44 -0.75 4.27
N ALA A 193 11.45 -0.57 5.13
CA ALA A 193 10.53 0.55 5.05
C ALA A 193 11.16 1.79 5.70
N ALA A 194 11.23 2.90 4.97
CA ALA A 194 11.65 4.19 5.53
C ALA A 194 10.49 5.19 5.41
N TYR A 195 10.31 6.00 6.44
CA TYR A 195 9.49 7.20 6.37
C TYR A 195 10.42 8.39 6.15
N GLU A 196 10.23 9.12 5.07
CA GLU A 196 10.97 10.34 4.79
C GLU A 196 10.00 11.50 4.62
N LYS A 197 10.19 12.55 5.41
CA LYS A 197 9.42 13.78 5.28
C LYS A 197 10.10 14.65 4.22
N LEU A 198 9.58 14.59 3.01
CA LEU A 198 10.05 15.44 1.91
C LEU A 198 9.72 16.92 2.21
N PRO A 199 10.52 17.88 1.72
CA PRO A 199 10.23 19.30 1.87
C PRO A 199 8.83 19.61 1.34
N LEU A 200 7.99 20.13 2.21
CA LEU A 200 6.72 20.72 1.80
C LEU A 200 7.07 22.14 1.35
N ILE A 201 6.73 22.50 0.12
CA ILE A 201 6.69 23.92 -0.25
C ILE A 201 5.72 24.55 0.76
N PRO A 202 6.15 25.54 1.56
CA PRO A 202 5.21 26.24 2.41
C PRO A 202 4.17 26.88 1.50
N GLU A 203 2.91 26.45 1.60
CA GLU A 203 1.81 27.28 1.14
C GLU A 203 1.90 28.57 1.94
N GLU A 204 2.38 29.62 1.29
CA GLU A 204 2.48 30.95 1.85
C GLU A 204 1.08 31.44 2.20
N SER A 205 0.63 31.15 3.42
CA SER A 205 -0.58 31.73 3.98
C SER A 205 -0.33 33.21 4.29
N LYS A 206 -0.27 34.04 3.23
CA LYS A 206 -0.49 35.48 3.31
C LYS A 206 -1.98 35.73 3.53
N HIS A 207 -2.37 35.87 4.80
CA HIS A 207 -3.57 36.64 5.14
C HIS A 207 -3.12 37.84 5.99
N PRO A 208 -3.25 39.07 5.49
CA PRO A 208 -3.02 40.25 6.28
C PRO A 208 -4.25 40.48 7.17
N VAL A 209 -4.06 40.57 8.48
CA VAL A 209 -5.08 41.16 9.35
C VAL A 209 -4.50 42.45 9.92
N ALA A 210 -4.97 43.55 9.36
CA ALA A 210 -4.69 44.89 9.81
C ALA A 210 -5.36 45.16 11.17
N GLY A 211 -4.58 45.72 12.09
CA GLY A 211 -4.97 46.79 13.00
C GLY A 211 -6.01 46.51 14.10
N VAL A 212 -5.54 46.38 15.34
CA VAL A 212 -6.01 47.22 16.46
C VAL A 212 -4.79 47.53 17.35
N VAL A 213 -4.39 48.80 17.36
CA VAL A 213 -3.41 49.36 18.30
C VAL A 213 -4.09 49.58 19.65
N ALA A 214 -3.51 49.01 20.71
CA ALA A 214 -3.96 49.17 22.08
C ALA A 214 -3.68 50.60 22.56
N GLY A 215 -4.71 51.24 23.12
CA GLY A 215 -4.66 52.57 23.69
C GLY A 215 -4.19 52.58 25.15
N ALA A 216 -3.38 53.60 25.43
CA ALA A 216 -3.31 54.43 26.64
C ALA A 216 -2.80 53.85 27.97
N SER A 217 -1.67 54.43 28.37
CA SER A 217 -1.03 54.51 29.67
C SER A 217 -1.87 55.24 30.73
N SER A 218 -1.71 54.89 32.02
CA SER A 218 -1.41 55.86 33.10
C SER A 218 -1.26 55.20 34.49
N ALA A 219 -0.32 55.73 35.28
CA ALA A 219 -0.04 55.47 36.69
C ALA A 219 -1.25 55.84 37.59
N THR A 220 -1.36 55.48 38.88
CA THR A 220 -0.56 55.96 40.02
C THR A 220 -1.07 55.36 41.36
N ALA A 221 -0.16 55.26 42.34
CA ALA A 221 -0.31 55.47 43.80
C ALA A 221 -1.15 54.52 44.72
N ALA A 222 -0.41 53.71 45.49
CA ALA A 222 -0.21 53.74 46.96
C ALA A 222 -1.35 53.56 47.99
N ILE A 223 -0.89 53.14 49.19
CA ILE A 223 -1.53 53.02 50.53
C ILE A 223 -2.15 51.62 50.79
N GLY A 224 -1.79 50.84 51.80
CA GLY A 224 -0.88 50.97 52.94
C GLY A 224 -1.20 49.88 53.99
N GLY A 225 -0.30 49.63 54.95
CA GLY A 225 -0.69 49.13 56.29
C GLY A 225 -0.23 47.74 56.75
N ARG A 226 0.99 47.68 57.32
CA ARG A 226 1.31 47.34 58.73
C ARG A 226 0.78 46.04 59.37
N ARG A 227 1.73 45.21 59.86
CA ARG A 227 1.83 44.43 61.14
C ARG A 227 2.62 43.13 60.83
N LYS A 228 3.66 42.71 61.54
CA LYS A 228 4.37 43.11 62.77
C LYS A 228 5.87 43.06 62.48
#